data_AF-I7C6G8-F1
#
_entry.id   AF-I7C6G8-F1
#
_cell.length_a   1.000
_cell.length_b   1.000
_cell.length_c   1.000
_cell.angle_alpha   90.00
_cell.angle_beta   90.00
_cell.angle_gamma   90.00
#
_symmetry.space_group_name_H-M   'P 1'
#
loop_
_entity.id
_entity.type
_entity.pdbx_description
1 polymer ?
#
loop_
_entity_poly.entity_id
_entity_poly.type
_entity_poly.pdbx_seq_one_letter_code
_entity_poly.pdbx_strand_id
1 'polypeptide(L)' 'MRSSETGQMLFSCSSLQLKIRKGGQKNLEKVTDSLVNKLREKKIEKLTLDRGYHSYHGTLQRVRERLLSEGIRI' A
#
# COMPACT_ATOMS: atom_id res chain seq x y z
N MET A 1 -2.84 7.29 1.55
CA MET A 1 -4.20 6.91 1.14
C MET A 1 -5.14 8.07 1.40
N ARG A 2 -5.98 8.43 0.43
CA ARG A 2 -6.97 9.50 0.55
C ARG A 2 -8.38 8.92 0.41
N SER A 3 -9.34 9.52 1.11
CA SER A 3 -10.76 9.22 0.90
C SER A 3 -11.18 9.75 -0.47
N SER A 4 -11.88 8.91 -1.24
CA SER A 4 -12.46 9.30 -2.52
C SER A 4 -13.62 10.28 -2.38
N GLU A 5 -14.31 10.27 -1.23
CA GLU A 5 -15.50 11.09 -0.99
C GLU A 5 -15.15 12.46 -0.39
N THR A 6 -14.21 12.49 0.56
CA THR A 6 -13.88 13.72 1.30
C THR A 6 -12.55 14.35 0.87
N GLY A 7 -11.76 13.65 0.03
CA GLY A 7 -10.41 14.07 -0.37
C GLY A 7 -9.38 14.05 0.78
N GLN A 8 -9.79 13.77 2.01
CA GLN A 8 -8.93 13.81 3.18
C GLN A 8 -7.94 12.64 3.20
N MET A 9 -6.74 12.89 3.71
CA MET A 9 -5.73 11.86 3.88
C MET A 9 -6.09 10.97 5.08
N LEU A 10 -6.36 9.69 4.83
CA LEU A 10 -6.73 8.74 5.89
C LEU A 10 -5.52 8.26 6.68
N PHE A 11 -4.40 8.03 5.97
CA PHE A 11 -3.10 7.67 6.56
C PHE A 11 -2.00 7.71 5.49
N SER A 12 -0.75 7.77 5.94
CA SER A 12 0.46 7.60 5.14
C SER A 12 1.26 6.39 5.64
N CYS A 13 1.92 5.71 4.71
CA CYS A 13 2.96 4.72 4.99
C CYS A 13 4.07 4.92 3.97
N SER A 14 5.29 5.15 4.44
CA SER A 14 6.47 5.26 3.59
C SER A 14 7.67 4.59 4.24
N SER A 15 8.62 4.13 3.42
CA SER A 15 9.87 3.55 3.91
C SER A 15 10.67 4.54 4.78
N LEU A 16 10.54 5.84 4.52
CA LEU A 16 11.10 6.92 5.34
C LEU A 16 10.50 6.94 6.75
N GLN A 17 9.17 6.86 6.87
CA GLN A 17 8.48 6.80 8.17
C GLN A 17 8.84 5.53 8.94
N LEU A 18 8.99 4.41 8.25
CA LEU A 18 9.33 3.12 8.86
C LEU A 18 10.84 2.95 9.13
N LYS A 19 11.67 3.97 8.85
CA LYS A 19 13.13 3.90 8.94
C LYS A 19 13.73 2.70 8.19
N ILE A 20 13.08 2.25 7.11
CA ILE A 20 13.52 1.13 6.28
C ILE A 20 14.48 1.69 5.21
N ARG A 21 15.69 1.13 5.11
CA ARG A 21 16.64 1.48 4.05
C ARG A 21 16.00 1.29 2.67
N LYS A 22 16.20 2.26 1.77
CA LYS A 22 15.69 2.19 0.39
C LYS A 22 16.29 0.99 -0.35
N GLY A 23 15.45 0.25 -1.08
CA GLY A 23 15.86 -0.87 -1.92
C GLY A 23 15.73 -2.24 -1.23
N GLY A 24 15.56 -3.27 -2.05
CA GLY A 24 15.44 -4.67 -1.63
C GLY A 24 14.01 -5.18 -1.52
N GLN A 25 13.79 -6.39 -2.02
CA GLN A 25 12.47 -7.05 -2.06
C GLN A 25 11.88 -7.26 -0.65
N LYS A 26 12.70 -7.68 0.32
CA LYS A 26 12.28 -7.84 1.72
C LYS A 26 11.76 -6.55 2.36
N ASN A 27 12.29 -5.40 1.94
CA ASN A 27 11.87 -4.11 2.46
C ASN A 27 10.53 -3.67 1.87
N LEU A 28 10.27 -4.00 0.60
CA LEU A 28 8.97 -3.79 -0.03
C LEU A 28 7.86 -4.57 0.69
N GLU A 29 8.12 -5.84 1.01
CA GLU A 29 7.19 -6.70 1.74
C GLU A 29 6.85 -6.09 3.11
N LYS A 30 7.85 -5.68 3.89
CA LYS A 30 7.62 -5.00 5.18
C LYS A 30 6.77 -3.74 5.09
N VAL A 31 7.01 -2.91 4.06
CA VAL A 31 6.20 -1.69 3.82
C VAL A 31 4.77 -2.06 3.45
N THR A 32 4.60 -3.10 2.63
CA THR A 32 3.29 -3.59 2.18
C THR A 32 2.51 -4.19 3.34
N ASP A 33 3.14 -5.01 4.18
CA ASP A 33 2.52 -5.59 5.37
C ASP A 33 2.08 -4.51 6.37
N SER A 34 2.92 -3.49 6.58
CA SER A 34 2.54 -2.33 7.40
C SER A 34 1.33 -1.58 6.83
N LEU A 35 1.21 -1.51 5.50
CA LEU A 35 0.07 -0.91 4.83
C LEU A 35 -1.20 -1.77 5.00
N VAL A 36 -1.09 -3.09 4.84
CA VAL A 36 -2.21 -4.03 5.09
C VAL A 36 -2.70 -3.95 6.52
N ASN A 37 -1.80 -3.93 7.50
CA ASN A 37 -2.17 -3.83 8.91
C ASN A 37 -2.96 -2.55 9.20
N LYS A 38 -2.52 -1.40 8.68
CA LYS A 38 -3.27 -0.14 8.81
C LYS A 38 -4.64 -0.17 8.12
N LEU A 39 -4.75 -0.85 6.98
CA LEU A 39 -6.03 -1.04 6.30
C LEU A 39 -6.99 -1.87 7.15
N ARG A 40 -6.50 -2.95 7.76
CA ARG A 40 -7.28 -3.79 8.68
C ARG A 40 -7.71 -3.06 9.93
N GLU A 41 -6.81 -2.34 10.58
CA GLU A 41 -7.12 -1.49 11.75
C GLU A 41 -8.24 -0.49 11.44
N LYS A 42 -8.22 0.08 10.23
CA LYS A 42 -9.25 1.02 9.75
C LYS A 42 -10.46 0.35 9.09
N LYS A 43 -10.52 -0.99 9.06
CA LYS A 43 -11.58 -1.79 8.41
C LYS A 43 -11.84 -1.38 6.96
N ILE A 44 -10.77 -1.09 6.21
CA ILE A 44 -10.85 -0.71 4.80
C ILE A 44 -10.63 -1.94 3.94
N GLU A 45 -11.68 -2.36 3.23
CA GLU A 45 -11.68 -3.57 2.41
C GLU A 45 -11.53 -3.28 0.91
N LYS A 46 -11.77 -2.04 0.49
CA LYS A 46 -11.67 -1.62 -0.90
C LYS A 46 -10.79 -0.39 -1.02
N LEU A 47 -9.87 -0.39 -1.98
CA LEU A 47 -9.01 0.75 -2.29
C LEU A 47 -8.76 0.83 -3.78
N THR A 48 -8.26 1.96 -4.26
CA THR A 48 -7.81 2.12 -5.64
C THR A 48 -6.31 2.42 -5.63
N LEU A 49 -5.54 1.68 -6.42
CA LEU A 49 -4.11 1.96 -6.59
C LEU A 49 -3.90 3.07 -7.62
N ASP A 50 -3.50 4.25 -7.13
CA ASP A 50 -2.99 5.32 -7.99
C ASP A 50 -1.54 5.03 -8.38
N ARG A 51 -1.35 4.70 -9.66
CA ARG A 51 -0.04 4.37 -10.23
C ARG A 51 0.75 5.58 -10.71
N GLY A 52 0.12 6.76 -10.82
CA GLY A 52 0.73 7.91 -11.50
C GLY A 52 1.35 7.53 -12.85
N TYR A 53 2.63 7.88 -13.05
CA TYR A 53 3.41 7.56 -14.25
C TYR A 53 4.18 6.22 -14.16
N HIS A 54 4.00 5.44 -13.10
CA HIS A 54 4.71 4.18 -12.92
C HIS A 54 4.02 3.02 -13.64
N SER A 55 4.83 2.16 -14.26
CA SER A 55 4.34 0.91 -14.85
C SER A 55 3.85 -0.04 -13.77
N TYR A 56 2.80 -0.80 -14.07
CA TYR A 56 2.26 -1.83 -13.17
C TYR A 56 3.17 -3.05 -12.99
N HIS A 57 4.39 -3.02 -13.53
CA HIS A 57 5.33 -4.13 -13.45
C HIS A 57 6.28 -4.06 -12.26
N GLY A 58 6.70 -5.23 -11.78
CA GLY A 58 7.68 -5.39 -10.70
C GLY A 58 7.09 -5.03 -9.34
N THR A 59 7.44 -3.86 -8.83
CA THR A 59 7.11 -3.43 -7.46
C THR A 59 5.61 -3.25 -7.25
N LEU A 60 4.92 -2.54 -8.14
CA LEU A 60 3.49 -2.27 -8.00
C LEU A 60 2.65 -3.55 -8.13
N GLN A 61 3.08 -4.46 -9.02
CA GLN A 61 2.47 -5.77 -9.20
C GLN A 61 2.48 -6.57 -7.90
N ARG A 62 3.64 -6.68 -7.25
CA ARG A 62 3.79 -7.43 -6.00
C ARG A 62 2.95 -6.85 -4.86
N VAL A 63 2.91 -5.52 -4.75
CA VAL A 63 2.05 -4.83 -3.79
C VAL A 63 0.59 -5.18 -4.04
N ARG A 64 0.15 -5.14 -5.31
CA ARG A 64 -1.22 -5.50 -5.71
C ARG A 64 -1.55 -6.96 -5.37
N GLU A 65 -0.68 -7.90 -5.75
CA GLU A 65 -0.85 -9.34 -5.48
C GLU A 65 -0.97 -9.62 -3.99
N ARG A 66 -0.13 -8.98 -3.16
CA ARG A 66 -0.18 -9.10 -1.71
C ARG A 66 -1.47 -8.52 -1.11
N LEU A 67 -1.92 -7.37 -1.59
CA LEU A 67 -3.19 -6.78 -1.15
C LEU A 67 -4.37 -7.69 -1.48
N LEU A 68 -4.40 -8.27 -2.68
CA LEU A 68 -5.43 -9.23 -3.10
C LEU A 68 -5.38 -10.51 -2.25
N SER A 69 -4.19 -11.04 -1.92
CA SER A 69 -4.07 -12.24 -1.07
C SER A 69 -4.58 -12.02 0.35
N GLU A 70 -4.53 -10.80 0.84
CA GLU A 70 -5.03 -10.42 2.17
C GLU A 70 -6.54 -10.08 2.16
N GLY A 71 -7.21 -10.24 1.01
CA GLY A 71 -8.65 -10.02 0.84
C GLY A 71 -9.04 -8.57 0.51
N ILE A 72 -8.08 -7.70 0.25
CA ILE A 72 -8.34 -6.29 -0.06
C ILE A 72 -8.66 -6.17 -1.55
N ARG A 73 -9.83 -5.58 -1.86
CA ARG A 73 -10.30 -5.34 -3.22
C ARG A 73 -9.66 -4.09 -3.79
N ILE A 74 -9.13 -4.19 -5.02
CA ILE A 74 -8.35 -3.16 -5.71
C ILE A 74 -8.95 -2.86 -7.08
#